data_AF-A0A9E2QBM4-F1
#
_entry.id   AF-A0A9E2QBM4-F1
#
_cell.length_a   1.000
_cell.length_b   1.000
_cell.length_c   1.000
_cell.angle_alpha   90.00
_cell.angle_beta   90.00
_cell.angle_gamma   90.00
#
_symmetry.space_group_name_H-M   'P 1'
#
loop_
_entity.id
_entity.type
_entity.pdbx_description
1 polymer ?
#
loop_
_entity_poly.entity_id
_entity_poly.type
_entity_poly.pdbx_seq_one_letter_code
_entity_poly.pdbx_strand_id
1 'polypeptide(L)'
;MEEDPYIAKWISYEALSLPVEVTERIQAAFELFATYTEDYLKNGIEKGFLRKDIRTREAAKAVNAMLFEAAKQLFRAPEPREDIMKAWTETIIGLMLDGLAAHS
;
A
#
# COMPACT_ATOMS: atom_id res chain seq x y z
N MET A 1 -8.28 -13.44 -13.97
CA MET A 1 -8.74 -13.52 -12.57
C MET A 1 -10.09 -12.85 -12.54
N GLU A 2 -11.12 -13.59 -12.14
CA GLU A 2 -12.42 -13.00 -11.86
C GLU A 2 -12.25 -12.02 -10.68
N GLU A 3 -12.72 -10.78 -10.80
CA GLU A 3 -12.61 -9.79 -9.72
C GLU A 3 -13.44 -10.26 -8.53
N ASP A 4 -12.80 -10.45 -7.37
CA ASP A 4 -13.52 -10.79 -6.15
C ASP A 4 -14.38 -9.59 -5.72
N PRO A 5 -15.72 -9.71 -5.71
CA PRO A 5 -16.61 -8.59 -5.38
C PRO A 5 -16.38 -8.07 -3.96
N TYR A 6 -15.83 -8.88 -3.06
CA TYR A 6 -15.51 -8.46 -1.69
C TYR A 6 -14.27 -7.57 -1.62
N ILE A 7 -13.29 -7.76 -2.51
CA ILE A 7 -12.13 -6.87 -2.62
C ILE A 7 -12.60 -5.50 -3.11
N ALA A 8 -13.42 -5.46 -4.16
CA ALA A 8 -14.01 -4.22 -4.67
C ALA A 8 -14.85 -3.50 -3.59
N LYS A 9 -15.65 -4.26 -2.82
CA LYS A 9 -16.47 -3.73 -1.73
C LYS A 9 -15.65 -3.15 -0.57
N TRP A 10 -14.57 -3.82 -0.18
CA TRP A 10 -13.67 -3.37 0.88
C TRP A 10 -12.92 -2.10 0.48
N ILE A 11 -12.40 -2.07 -0.74
CA ILE A 11 -11.77 -0.90 -1.37
C ILE A 11 -12.76 0.29 -1.44
N SER A 12 -14.06 0.02 -1.58
CA SER A 12 -15.14 1.02 -1.63
C SER A 12 -15.67 1.46 -0.25
N TYR A 13 -14.96 1.19 0.85
CA TYR A 13 -15.34 1.56 2.23
C TYR A 13 -16.63 0.92 2.77
N GLU A 14 -17.23 -0.04 2.07
CA GLU A 14 -18.39 -0.82 2.57
C GLU A 14 -17.96 -1.99 3.50
N ALA A 15 -16.77 -1.87 4.11
CA ALA A 15 -16.15 -2.91 4.93
C ALA A 15 -16.96 -3.28 6.18
N LEU A 16 -17.76 -2.34 6.72
CA LEU A 16 -18.63 -2.57 7.89
C LEU A 16 -19.75 -3.60 7.62
N SER A 17 -20.05 -3.87 6.35
CA SER A 17 -21.07 -4.84 5.94
C SER A 17 -20.48 -6.17 5.46
N LEU A 18 -19.17 -6.39 5.64
CA LEU A 18 -18.52 -7.63 5.26
C LEU A 18 -18.63 -8.68 6.37
N PRO A 19 -18.79 -9.97 6.01
CA PRO A 19 -18.64 -11.05 6.96
C PRO A 19 -17.28 -11.02 7.66
N VAL A 20 -17.22 -11.52 8.90
CA VAL A 20 -15.98 -11.55 9.70
C VAL A 20 -14.90 -12.35 8.97
N GLU A 21 -15.26 -13.49 8.37
CA GLU A 21 -14.34 -14.37 7.66
C GLU A 21 -13.71 -13.67 6.45
N VAL A 22 -14.46 -12.78 5.79
CA VAL A 22 -13.95 -11.96 4.68
C VAL A 22 -12.97 -10.91 5.20
N THR A 23 -13.32 -10.26 6.31
CA THR A 23 -12.44 -9.28 6.96
C THR A 23 -11.11 -9.90 7.39
N GLU A 24 -11.15 -11.10 7.98
CA GLU A 24 -9.95 -11.86 8.37
C GLU A 24 -9.08 -12.23 7.17
N ARG A 25 -9.68 -12.69 6.06
CA ARG A 25 -8.94 -12.99 4.83
C ARG A 25 -8.26 -11.77 4.25
N ILE A 26 -8.94 -10.63 4.25
CA ILE A 26 -8.36 -9.37 3.78
C ILE A 26 -7.20 -8.97 4.70
N GLN A 27 -7.38 -9.00 6.02
CA GLN A 27 -6.28 -8.73 6.96
C GLN A 27 -5.08 -9.67 6.77
N ALA A 28 -5.34 -10.97 6.54
CA ALA A 28 -4.29 -11.93 6.23
C ALA A 28 -3.54 -11.58 4.93
N ALA A 29 -4.24 -11.12 3.90
CA ALA A 29 -3.61 -10.62 2.68
C ALA A 29 -2.73 -9.39 2.94
N PHE A 30 -3.19 -8.43 3.76
CA PHE A 30 -2.39 -7.27 4.17
C PHE A 30 -1.10 -7.68 4.89
N GLU A 31 -1.19 -8.61 5.83
CA GLU A 31 -0.02 -9.12 6.54
C GLU A 31 0.94 -9.90 5.62
N LEU A 32 0.41 -10.63 4.64
CA LEU A 32 1.21 -11.31 3.62
C LEU A 32 1.99 -10.31 2.75
N PHE A 33 1.31 -9.31 2.20
CA PHE A 33 1.98 -8.26 1.42
C PHE A 33 3.00 -7.50 2.26
N ALA A 34 2.70 -7.22 3.54
CA ALA A 34 3.64 -6.55 4.43
C ALA A 34 4.90 -7.39 4.64
N THR A 35 4.79 -8.72 4.65
CA THR A 35 5.93 -9.63 4.79
C THR A 35 6.83 -9.56 3.56
N TYR A 36 6.28 -9.59 2.36
CA TYR A 36 7.08 -9.43 1.13
C TYR A 36 7.77 -8.07 1.05
N THR A 37 7.06 -6.98 1.37
CA THR A 37 7.64 -5.64 1.37
C THR A 37 8.72 -5.51 2.45
N GLU A 38 8.53 -6.11 3.63
CA GLU A 38 9.54 -6.14 4.69
C GLU A 38 10.81 -6.86 4.26
N ASP A 39 10.70 -8.01 3.59
CA ASP A 39 11.85 -8.77 3.10
C ASP A 39 12.62 -7.98 2.02
N TYR A 40 11.90 -7.25 1.16
CA TYR A 40 12.52 -6.32 0.22
C TYR A 40 13.34 -5.23 0.94
N LEU A 41 12.77 -4.61 1.98
CA LEU A 41 13.44 -3.58 2.77
C LEU A 41 14.66 -4.16 3.51
N LYS A 42 14.55 -5.35 4.11
CA LYS A 42 15.67 -6.05 4.76
C LYS A 42 16.82 -6.32 3.78
N ASN A 43 16.51 -6.83 2.59
CA ASN A 43 17.51 -7.04 1.54
C ASN A 43 18.13 -5.71 1.07
N GLY A 44 17.37 -4.61 1.04
CA GLY A 44 17.90 -3.27 0.76
C GLY A 44 18.89 -2.78 1.82
N ILE A 45 18.63 -3.06 3.10
CA ILE A 45 19.56 -2.79 4.21
C ILE A 45 20.82 -3.65 4.09
N GLU A 46 20.66 -4.96 3.84
CA GLU A 46 21.78 -5.91 3.72
C GLU A 46 22.75 -5.52 2.59
N LYS A 47 22.21 -5.08 1.45
CA LYS A 47 23.00 -4.63 0.29
C LYS A 47 23.55 -3.21 0.43
N GLY A 48 23.22 -2.50 1.52
CA GLY A 48 23.70 -1.14 1.78
C GLY A 48 22.99 -0.04 0.99
N PHE A 49 21.83 -0.32 0.39
CA PHE A 49 21.01 0.68 -0.31
C PHE A 49 20.13 1.49 0.65
N LEU A 50 19.71 0.89 1.78
CA LEU A 50 18.83 1.53 2.75
C LEU A 50 19.53 1.73 4.11
N ARG A 51 19.14 2.78 4.83
CA ARG A 51 19.61 3.06 6.20
C ARG A 51 19.20 1.93 7.16
N LYS A 52 20.09 1.59 8.09
CA LYS A 52 19.98 0.39 8.96
C LYS A 52 18.95 0.52 10.10
N ASP A 53 18.51 1.73 10.41
CA ASP A 53 17.64 2.06 11.53
C ASP A 53 16.16 2.17 11.13
N ILE A 54 15.80 1.79 9.90
CA ILE A 54 14.38 1.64 9.51
C ILE A 54 13.75 0.51 10.33
N ARG A 55 12.58 0.79 10.91
CA ARG A 55 11.67 -0.24 11.43
C ARG A 55 10.96 -0.91 10.26
N THR A 56 11.55 -1.98 9.72
CA THR A 56 11.17 -2.56 8.42
C THR A 56 9.73 -3.06 8.39
N ARG A 57 9.24 -3.66 9.49
CA ARG A 57 7.86 -4.16 9.56
C ARG A 57 6.84 -3.04 9.43
N GLU A 58 7.00 -2.00 10.23
CA GLU A 58 6.11 -0.84 10.25
C GLU A 58 6.20 -0.05 8.95
N ALA A 59 7.41 0.11 8.40
CA ALA A 59 7.61 0.74 7.09
C ALA A 59 6.91 -0.04 5.98
N ALA A 60 7.02 -1.37 5.96
CA ALA A 60 6.36 -2.22 4.98
C ALA A 60 4.83 -2.10 5.04
N LYS A 61 4.25 -2.09 6.25
CA LYS A 61 2.81 -1.87 6.44
C LYS A 61 2.37 -0.48 5.96
N ALA A 62 3.15 0.56 6.26
CA ALA A 62 2.86 1.92 5.82
C ALA A 62 2.91 2.06 4.29
N VAL A 63 3.96 1.52 3.65
CA VAL A 63 4.09 1.51 2.18
C VAL A 63 2.89 0.81 1.54
N ASN A 64 2.54 -0.39 2.02
CA ASN A 64 1.41 -1.11 1.46
C ASN A 64 0.09 -0.35 1.68
N ALA A 65 -0.14 0.25 2.85
CA ALA A 65 -1.32 1.06 3.10
C ALA A 65 -1.46 2.23 2.09
N MET A 66 -0.36 2.89 1.73
CA MET A 66 -0.37 3.93 0.70
C MET A 66 -0.70 3.35 -0.70
N LEU A 67 -0.12 2.20 -1.05
CA LEU A 67 -0.42 1.52 -2.32
C LEU A 67 -1.89 1.09 -2.42
N PHE A 68 -2.47 0.61 -1.32
CA PHE A 68 -3.90 0.28 -1.26
C PHE A 68 -4.77 1.52 -1.35
N GLU A 69 -4.38 2.65 -0.75
CA GLU A 69 -5.10 3.91 -0.94
C GLU A 69 -5.07 4.34 -2.40
N ALA A 70 -3.92 4.28 -3.08
CA ALA A 70 -3.82 4.57 -4.50
C ALA A 70 -4.75 3.67 -5.33
N ALA A 71 -4.79 2.36 -5.04
CA ALA A 71 -5.71 1.44 -5.69
C ALA A 71 -7.18 1.84 -5.47
N LYS A 72 -7.56 2.21 -4.24
CA LYS A 72 -8.92 2.71 -3.93
C LYS A 72 -9.29 3.92 -4.77
N GLN A 73 -8.38 4.88 -4.92
CA GLN A 73 -8.65 6.07 -5.73
C GLN A 73 -8.81 5.71 -7.22
N LEU A 74 -8.00 4.78 -7.73
CA LEU A 74 -8.12 4.30 -9.11
C LEU A 74 -9.42 3.54 -9.38
N PHE A 75 -9.93 2.77 -8.42
CA PHE A 75 -11.21 2.06 -8.58
C PHE A 75 -12.42 3.01 -8.55
N ARG A 76 -12.31 4.15 -7.86
CA ARG A 76 -13.40 5.14 -7.73
C ARG A 76 -13.39 6.22 -8.80
N ALA A 77 -12.27 6.40 -9.48
CA ALA A 77 -12.11 7.43 -10.49
C ALA A 77 -13.02 7.18 -11.71
N PRO A 78 -13.72 8.22 -12.22
CA PRO A 78 -14.24 8.16 -13.58
C PRO A 78 -13.06 8.09 -14.56
N GLU A 79 -13.24 7.40 -15.70
CA GLU A 79 -12.22 7.41 -16.76
C GLU A 79 -11.99 8.83 -17.29
N PRO A 80 -10.73 9.22 -17.61
CA PRO A 80 -9.51 8.41 -17.61
C PRO A 80 -8.71 8.44 -16.28
N ARG A 81 -8.07 7.32 -15.94
CA ARG A 81 -7.35 7.11 -14.66
C ARG A 81 -5.87 7.51 -14.63
N GLU A 82 -5.29 7.85 -15.78
CA GLU A 82 -3.83 8.02 -15.92
C GLU A 82 -3.27 9.12 -15.01
N ASP A 83 -3.93 10.27 -14.93
CA ASP A 83 -3.48 11.40 -14.09
C ASP A 83 -3.49 11.04 -12.59
N ILE A 84 -4.50 10.29 -12.15
CA ILE A 84 -4.60 9.83 -10.77
C ILE A 84 -3.50 8.81 -10.46
N MET A 85 -3.27 7.86 -11.37
CA MET A 85 -2.20 6.87 -11.22
C MET A 85 -0.83 7.54 -11.10
N LYS A 86 -0.58 8.53 -11.95
CA LYS A 86 0.65 9.31 -11.94
C LYS A 86 0.82 10.08 -10.63
N ALA A 87 -0.20 10.83 -10.21
CA ALA A 87 -0.16 11.61 -8.98
C ALA A 87 0.14 10.74 -7.75
N TRP A 88 -0.52 9.58 -7.63
CA TRP A 88 -0.27 8.64 -6.53
C TRP A 88 1.11 8.02 -6.58
N THR A 89 1.59 7.65 -7.77
CA THR A 89 2.93 7.06 -7.94
C THR A 89 4.01 8.06 -7.54
N GLU A 90 3.95 9.29 -8.05
CA GLU A 90 4.88 10.37 -7.71
C GLU A 90 4.85 10.70 -6.22
N THR A 91 3.65 10.76 -5.62
CA THR A 91 3.47 11.04 -4.19
C THR A 91 4.09 9.94 -3.32
N ILE A 92 3.81 8.67 -3.61
CA ILE A 92 4.31 7.54 -2.81
C ILE A 92 5.84 7.46 -2.90
N ILE A 93 6.40 7.62 -4.09
CA ILE A 93 7.85 7.63 -4.29
C ILE A 93 8.50 8.79 -3.52
N GLY A 94 7.97 10.00 -3.64
CA GLY A 94 8.48 11.17 -2.93
C GLY A 94 8.42 10.98 -1.41
N LEU A 95 7.32 10.45 -0.87
CA LEU A 95 7.21 10.14 0.57
C LEU A 95 8.24 9.10 1.03
N MET A 96 8.52 8.09 0.22
CA MET A 96 9.47 7.03 0.58
C MET A 96 10.93 7.48 0.52
N LEU A 97 11.28 8.35 -0.43
CA LEU A 97 12.66 8.73 -0.70
C LEU A 97 13.03 10.07 -0.03
N ASP A 98 12.14 11.06 -0.12
CA ASP A 98 12.41 12.43 0.33
C ASP A 98 11.70 12.77 1.66
N GLY A 99 10.60 12.05 1.97
CA GLY A 99 9.76 12.35 3.13
C GLY A 99 8.91 13.60 2.93
N LEU A 100 8.49 14.23 4.04
CA LEU A 100 7.61 15.42 4.04
C LEU A 100 8.29 16.71 4.53
N ALA A 101 9.47 16.61 5.12
CA ALA A 101 10.13 17.76 5.71
C ALA A 101 10.66 18.67 4.60
N ALA A 102 10.31 19.95 4.63
CA ALA A 102 11.05 20.95 3.87
C ALA A 102 12.48 20.96 4.44
N HIS A 103 13.47 20.60 3.64
CA HIS A 103 14.88 20.76 4.04
C HIS A 103 15.12 22.25 4.33
N SER A 104 15.33 22.56 5.61
CA SER A 104 15.72 23.89 6.12
C SER A 104 17.16 23.87 6.57
#